data_AF-A0A956TYU0-F1
#
_entry.id   AF-A0A956TYU0-F1
#
_cell.length_a   1.000
_cell.length_b   1.000
_cell.length_c   1.000
_cell.angle_alpha   90.00
_cell.angle_beta   90.00
_cell.angle_gamma   90.00
#
_symmetry.space_group_name_H-M   'P 1'
#
loop_
_entity.id
_entity.type
_entity.pdbx_description
1 polymer ?
#
loop_
_entity_poly.entity_id
_entity_poly.type
_entity_poly.pdbx_seq_one_letter_code
_entity_poly.pdbx_strand_id
1 'polypeptide(L)'
;YQPIHVLDLCRALNVKLRTLYRLFQEFYGISPIKYLRLARYAKARRELIDSDPKRISVSDIAARWHFWHFGRFSVEYKSLYGESPSETLHKHIIS
;
A
#
# COMPACT_ATOMS: atom_id res chain seq x y z
N TYR A 1 -9.13 -3.18 -8.48
CA TYR A 1 -8.91 -1.79 -8.01
C TYR A 1 -8.01 -1.09 -9.01
N GLN A 2 -8.40 0.03 -9.62
CA GLN A 2 -7.51 0.77 -10.53
C GLN A 2 -6.43 1.51 -9.70
N PRO A 3 -5.15 1.45 -10.09
CA PRO A 3 -4.09 2.15 -9.37
C PRO A 3 -4.28 3.67 -9.50
N ILE A 4 -4.30 4.38 -8.37
CA ILE A 4 -4.27 5.84 -8.38
C ILE A 4 -2.85 6.28 -8.76
N HIS A 5 -2.72 7.02 -9.84
CA HIS A 5 -1.47 7.62 -10.27
C HIS A 5 -1.37 9.07 -9.79
N VAL A 6 -0.14 9.59 -9.77
CA VAL A 6 0.12 10.99 -9.38
C VAL A 6 -0.64 11.98 -10.27
N LEU A 7 -0.83 11.65 -11.56
CA LEU A 7 -1.60 12.48 -12.48
C LEU A 7 -3.09 12.54 -12.12
N ASP A 8 -3.63 11.49 -11.50
CA ASP A 8 -5.02 11.50 -11.02
C ASP A 8 -5.17 12.47 -9.85
N LEU A 9 -4.17 12.54 -8.97
CA LEU A 9 -4.12 13.56 -7.91
C LEU A 9 -4.00 14.98 -8.47
N CYS A 10 -3.17 15.19 -9.49
CA CYS A 10 -3.06 16.49 -10.17
C CYS A 10 -4.40 16.95 -10.73
N ARG A 11 -5.14 16.05 -11.39
CA ARG A 11 -6.47 16.34 -11.96
C ARG A 11 -7.50 16.62 -10.87
N ALA A 12 -7.55 15.77 -9.83
CA ALA A 12 -8.52 15.90 -8.74
C ALA A 12 -8.34 17.18 -7.93
N LEU A 13 -7.09 17.66 -7.79
CA LEU A 13 -6.76 18.86 -7.03
C LEU A 13 -6.60 20.12 -7.91
N ASN A 14 -6.76 20.00 -9.23
CA ASN A 14 -6.49 21.05 -10.22
C ASN A 14 -5.12 21.74 -10.04
N VAL A 15 -4.06 20.94 -9.87
CA VAL A 15 -2.69 21.43 -9.70
C VAL A 15 -1.73 20.80 -10.71
N LYS A 16 -0.67 21.55 -11.04
CA LYS A 16 0.44 21.01 -11.82
C LYS A 16 1.28 20.04 -10.98
N LEU A 17 1.98 19.12 -11.66
CA LEU A 17 2.84 18.12 -11.02
C LEU A 17 3.86 18.73 -10.05
N ARG A 18 4.53 19.82 -10.47
CA ARG A 18 5.50 20.53 -9.63
C ARG A 18 4.88 21.04 -8.32
N THR A 19 3.69 21.62 -8.41
CA THR A 19 2.95 22.11 -7.25
C THR A 19 2.57 20.95 -6.33
N LEU A 20 2.09 19.84 -6.88
CA LEU A 20 1.74 18.65 -6.10
C LEU A 20 2.95 18.11 -5.33
N TYR A 21 4.10 17.94 -5.99
CA TYR A 21 5.32 17.48 -5.32
C TYR A 21 5.78 18.43 -4.21
N ARG A 22 5.72 19.74 -4.45
CA ARG A 22 6.05 20.75 -3.43
C ARG A 22 5.14 20.62 -2.21
N LEU A 23 3.82 20.58 -2.42
CA LEU A 23 2.84 20.48 -1.33
C LEU A 23 3.02 19.19 -0.54
N PHE A 24 3.27 18.06 -1.22
CA PHE A 24 3.53 16.80 -0.55
C PHE A 24 4.81 16.83 0.29
N GLN A 25 5.86 17.47 -0.20
CA GLN A 25 7.07 17.67 0.56
C GLN A 25 6.85 18.60 1.77
N GLU A 26 6.08 19.67 1.60
CA GLU A 26 5.79 20.66 2.64
C GLU A 26 4.91 20.11 3.77
N PHE A 27 3.84 19.41 3.44
CA PHE A 27 2.86 18.93 4.43
C PHE A 27 3.13 17.52 4.95
N TYR A 28 3.74 16.64 4.15
CA TYR A 28 3.97 15.23 4.51
C TYR A 28 5.46 14.85 4.56
N GLY A 29 6.38 15.72 4.16
CA GLY A 29 7.82 15.42 4.13
C GLY A 29 8.25 14.36 3.12
N ILE A 30 7.34 13.90 2.25
CA ILE A 30 7.56 12.80 1.30
C ILE A 30 6.96 13.10 -0.06
N SER A 31 7.45 12.44 -1.12
CA SER A 31 6.87 12.57 -2.45
C SER A 31 5.45 11.97 -2.54
N PRO A 32 4.60 12.45 -3.46
CA PRO A 32 3.27 11.89 -3.69
C PRO A 32 3.31 10.42 -4.10
N ILE A 33 4.36 9.98 -4.82
CA ILE A 33 4.57 8.57 -5.15
C ILE A 33 4.79 7.73 -3.89
N LYS A 34 5.64 8.20 -2.97
CA LYS A 34 5.90 7.50 -1.70
C LYS A 34 4.63 7.44 -0.87
N TYR A 35 3.87 8.53 -0.79
CA TYR A 35 2.58 8.55 -0.10
C TYR A 35 1.58 7.54 -0.68
N LEU A 36 1.39 7.53 -2.01
CA LEU A 36 0.50 6.57 -2.68
C LEU A 36 0.96 5.11 -2.47
N ARG A 37 2.27 4.88 -2.34
CA ARG A 37 2.82 3.56 -2.02
C ARG A 37 2.51 3.15 -0.58
N LEU A 38 2.68 4.05 0.38
CA LEU A 38 2.31 3.82 1.79
C LEU A 38 0.80 3.57 1.93
N ALA A 39 -0.03 4.32 1.21
CA ALA A 39 -1.48 4.10 1.17
C ALA A 39 -1.83 2.70 0.63
N ARG A 40 -1.09 2.19 -0.36
CA ARG A 40 -1.25 0.81 -0.85
C ARG A 40 -0.85 -0.23 0.19
N TYR A 41 0.25 -0.03 0.92
CA TYR A 41 0.64 -0.91 2.03
C TYR A 41 -0.44 -0.95 3.12
N ALA A 42 -1.01 0.21 3.49
CA ALA A 42 -2.06 0.28 4.49
C ALA A 42 -3.34 -0.48 4.06
N LYS A 43 -3.71 -0.39 2.78
CA LYS A 43 -4.85 -1.12 2.23
C LYS A 43 -4.58 -2.64 2.15
N ALA A 44 -3.39 -3.04 1.70
CA ALA A 44 -2.97 -4.43 1.72
C ALA A 44 -2.99 -5.01 3.13
N ARG A 45 -2.49 -4.25 4.12
CA ARG A 45 -2.54 -4.65 5.53
C ARG A 45 -3.96 -4.87 6.03
N ARG A 46 -4.89 -3.97 5.69
CA ARG A 46 -6.30 -4.12 6.06
C ARG A 46 -6.90 -5.38 5.46
N GLU A 47 -6.66 -5.62 4.17
CA GLU A 47 -7.17 -6.83 3.52
C GLU A 47 -6.54 -8.11 4.09
N LEU A 48 -5.27 -8.09 4.48
CA LEU A 48 -4.64 -9.23 5.17
C LEU A 48 -5.32 -9.54 6.52
N ILE A 49 -5.69 -8.51 7.29
CA ILE A 49 -6.42 -8.69 8.57
C ILE A 49 -7.80 -9.30 8.33
N ASP A 50 -8.51 -8.80 7.32
CA ASP A 50 -9.92 -9.12 7.09
C ASP A 50 -10.12 -10.42 6.28
N SER A 51 -9.02 -11.08 5.87
CA SER A 51 -9.04 -12.25 4.98
C SER A 51 -8.91 -13.59 5.70
N ASP A 52 -9.52 -14.63 5.12
CA ASP A 52 -9.34 -16.02 5.54
C ASP A 52 -8.09 -16.64 4.85
N PRO A 53 -7.05 -17.05 5.60
CA PRO A 53 -5.84 -17.68 5.03
C PRO A 53 -6.13 -18.95 4.22
N LYS A 54 -7.28 -19.60 4.42
CA LYS A 54 -7.67 -20.79 3.64
C LYS A 54 -8.19 -20.44 2.24
N ARG A 55 -8.55 -19.18 1.99
CA ARG A 55 -9.22 -18.73 0.75
C ARG A 55 -8.38 -17.81 -0.12
N ILE A 56 -7.38 -17.15 0.46
CA ILE A 56 -6.56 -16.18 -0.27
C ILE A 56 -5.12 -16.20 0.22
N SER A 57 -4.17 -16.01 -0.69
CA SER A 57 -2.75 -15.93 -0.35
C SER A 57 -2.27 -14.49 -0.19
N VAL A 58 -1.13 -14.34 0.49
CA VAL A 58 -0.39 -13.07 0.56
C VAL A 58 -0.09 -12.53 -0.85
N SER A 59 0.28 -13.41 -1.80
CA SER A 59 0.62 -13.03 -3.17
C SER A 59 -0.59 -12.47 -3.92
N ASP A 60 -1.77 -13.04 -3.71
CA ASP A 60 -3.02 -12.54 -4.31
C ASP A 60 -3.35 -11.13 -3.82
N ILE A 61 -3.22 -10.90 -2.51
CA ILE A 61 -3.45 -9.59 -1.91
C ILE A 61 -2.39 -8.59 -2.40
N ALA A 62 -1.12 -8.98 -2.44
CA ALA A 62 -0.04 -8.14 -2.96
C ALA A 62 -0.31 -7.71 -4.43
N ALA A 63 -0.68 -8.67 -5.29
CA ALA A 63 -1.02 -8.40 -6.68
C ALA A 63 -2.25 -7.48 -6.81
N ARG A 64 -3.30 -7.69 -6.01
CA ARG A 64 -4.52 -6.86 -5.99
C ARG A 64 -4.23 -5.40 -5.65
N TRP A 65 -3.23 -5.15 -4.81
CA TRP A 65 -2.73 -3.82 -4.45
C TRP A 65 -1.54 -3.35 -5.31
N HIS A 66 -1.29 -4.01 -6.45
CA HIS A 66 -0.30 -3.66 -7.47
C HIS A 66 1.16 -3.77 -7.01
N PHE A 67 1.45 -4.69 -6.10
CA PHE A 67 2.81 -5.08 -5.76
C PHE A 67 3.23 -6.31 -6.56
N TRP A 68 4.04 -6.11 -7.61
CA TRP A 68 4.49 -7.19 -8.50
C TRP A 68 5.81 -7.84 -8.07
N HIS A 69 6.56 -7.20 -7.18
CA HIS A 69 7.80 -7.73 -6.61
C HIS A 69 7.54 -8.24 -5.19
N PHE A 70 7.03 -9.47 -5.08
CA PHE A 70 6.54 -10.02 -3.80
C PHE A 70 7.60 -10.06 -2.69
N GLY A 71 8.86 -10.37 -3.01
CA GLY A 71 9.94 -10.32 -2.03
C GLY A 71 10.18 -8.91 -1.48
N ARG A 72 10.20 -7.89 -2.35
CA ARG A 72 10.34 -6.48 -1.94
C ARG A 72 9.14 -6.01 -1.15
N PHE A 73 7.93 -6.41 -1.54
CA PHE A 73 6.70 -6.14 -0.80
C PHE A 73 6.80 -6.67 0.63
N SER A 74 7.17 -7.94 0.82
CA SER A 74 7.27 -8.55 2.16
C SER A 74 8.32 -7.86 3.05
N VAL A 75 9.49 -7.51 2.50
CA VAL A 75 10.56 -6.82 3.24
C VAL A 75 10.11 -5.42 3.67
N GLU A 76 9.58 -4.62 2.74
CA GLU A 76 9.12 -3.26 3.06
C GLU A 76 7.88 -3.28 3.96
N TYR A 77 6.95 -4.22 3.77
CA TYR A 77 5.80 -4.40 4.65
C TYR A 77 6.26 -4.67 6.09
N LYS A 78 7.20 -5.61 6.28
CA LYS A 78 7.76 -5.90 7.61
C LYS A 78 8.48 -4.71 8.21
N SER A 79 9.20 -3.94 7.40
CA SER A 79 9.82 -2.69 7.85
C SER A 79 8.80 -1.65 8.32
N LEU A 80 7.62 -1.58 7.70
CA LEU A 80 6.56 -0.64 8.05
C LEU A 80 5.72 -1.06 9.26
N TYR A 81 5.48 -2.36 9.44
CA TYR A 81 4.49 -2.85 10.41
C TYR A 81 5.06 -3.76 11.51
N GLY A 82 6.35 -4.09 11.46
CA GLY A 82 7.02 -4.93 12.45
C GLY A 82 6.75 -6.43 12.32
N GLU A 83 5.90 -6.84 11.38
CA GLU A 83 5.53 -8.23 11.11
C GLU A 83 5.44 -8.48 9.60
N SER A 84 5.63 -9.72 9.17
CA SER A 84 5.46 -10.11 7.77
C SER A 84 3.98 -10.13 7.36
N PRO A 85 3.69 -10.03 6.05
CA PRO A 85 2.32 -10.18 5.55
C PRO A 85 1.68 -11.52 5.93
N SER A 86 2.48 -12.60 5.97
CA SER A 86 2.00 -13.93 6.33
C SER A 86 1.59 -13.99 7.80
N GLU A 87 2.40 -13.42 8.70
CA GLU A 87 2.04 -13.30 10.12
C GLU A 87 0.75 -12.50 10.30
N THR A 88 0.58 -11.39 9.56
CA THR A 88 -0.68 -10.63 9.61
C THR A 88 -1.88 -11.47 9.17
N LEU A 89 -1.77 -12.22 8.08
CA LEU A 89 -2.87 -13.03 7.53
C LEU A 89 -3.27 -14.20 8.45
N HIS A 90 -2.34 -14.73 9.24
CA HIS A 90 -2.60 -15.87 10.13
C HIS A 90 -2.90 -15.48 11.58
N LYS A 91 -2.79 -14.20 11.95
CA LYS A 91 -2.97 -13.71 13.33
C LYS A 91 -4.38 -13.89 13.90
N HIS A 92 -5.39 -14.08 13.05
CA HIS A 92 -6.79 -14.21 13.46
C HIS A 92 -7.36 -15.62 13.31
N ILE A 93 -6.52 -16.66 13.22
CA ILE A 93 -6.98 -18.05 13.34
C ILE A 93 -7.29 -18.34 14.81
N ILE A 94 -8.39 -17.77 15.30
CA ILE A 94 -9.10 -18.23 16.48
C ILE A 94 -10.58 -18.25 16.10
N SER A 95 -11.02 -19.39 15.60
CA SER A 95 -12.42 -19.80 15.55
C SER A 95 -12.46 -21.32 15.51
#